data_AF-A2U2S5-F1
#
_entry.id   AF-A2U2S5-F1
#
_cell.length_a   1.000
_cell.length_b   1.000
_cell.length_c   1.000
_cell.angle_alpha   90.00
_cell.angle_beta   90.00
_cell.angle_gamma   90.00
#
_symmetry.space_group_name_H-M   'P 1'
#
loop_
_entity.id
_entity.type
_entity.pdbx_description
1 polymer ?
#
loop_
_entity_poly.entity_id
_entity_poly.type
_entity_poly.pdbx_seq_one_letter_code
_entity_poly.pdbx_strand_id
1 'polypeptide(L)'
;MKNVFATIITFLIFTSCNDSRKLKDLESRISNIENQNKILSDSLKSLNAEFLKPFKAYEKIVLFEFKNSPNEIISDYEYLIKDYPNSFWKHEAKKRIENIKKRKNYWTEKDGWKLPKKPEKTELIKIIEPMVISCPGC
;
A
#
# COMPACT_ATOMS: atom_id res chain seq x y z
N MET A 1 -0.84 21.45 -71.72
CA MET A 1 0.06 21.50 -70.54
C MET A 1 -0.52 22.19 -69.31
N LYS A 2 -1.34 23.27 -69.43
CA LYS A 2 -1.92 23.96 -68.25
C LYS A 2 -2.81 23.07 -67.35
N ASN A 3 -3.59 22.15 -67.92
CA ASN A 3 -4.46 21.25 -67.14
C ASN A 3 -3.72 20.14 -66.38
N VAL A 4 -2.49 19.79 -66.81
CA VAL A 4 -1.65 18.76 -66.16
C VAL A 4 -1.01 19.32 -64.89
N PHE A 5 -0.57 20.59 -64.92
CA PHE A 5 -0.07 21.26 -63.72
C PHE A 5 -1.15 21.41 -62.64
N ALA A 6 -2.40 21.71 -63.03
CA ALA A 6 -3.51 21.82 -62.09
C ALA A 6 -3.86 20.47 -61.40
N THR A 7 -3.71 19.35 -62.11
CA THR A 7 -3.95 18.00 -61.56
C THR A 7 -2.81 17.53 -60.64
N ILE A 8 -1.56 17.87 -60.96
CA ILE A 8 -0.41 17.57 -60.09
C ILE A 8 -0.48 18.37 -58.79
N ILE A 9 -0.83 19.66 -58.85
CA ILE A 9 -0.95 20.52 -57.66
C ILE A 9 -2.08 20.03 -56.75
N THR A 10 -3.23 19.63 -57.30
CA THR A 10 -4.32 19.07 -56.50
C THR A 10 -3.92 17.76 -55.84
N PHE A 11 -3.23 16.86 -56.55
CA PHE A 11 -2.74 15.60 -55.97
C PHE A 11 -1.75 15.82 -54.81
N LEU A 12 -0.84 16.79 -54.93
CA LEU A 12 0.12 17.16 -53.87
C LEU A 12 -0.54 17.78 -52.62
N ILE A 13 -1.64 18.52 -52.79
CA ILE A 13 -2.41 19.08 -51.66
C ILE A 13 -3.17 17.97 -50.91
N PHE A 14 -3.70 16.97 -51.63
CA PHE A 14 -4.39 15.84 -51.01
C PHE A 14 -3.45 14.93 -50.19
N THR A 15 -2.21 14.71 -50.62
CA THR A 15 -1.23 13.89 -49.86
C THR A 15 -0.81 14.58 -48.55
N SER A 16 -0.58 15.89 -48.58
CA SER A 16 -0.20 16.70 -47.39
C SER A 16 -1.23 16.66 -46.26
N CYS A 17 -2.52 16.71 -46.58
CA CYS A 17 -3.61 16.65 -45.59
C CYS A 17 -3.81 15.26 -44.95
N ASN A 18 -3.31 14.20 -45.58
CA ASN A 18 -3.37 12.85 -45.00
C ASN A 18 -2.23 12.65 -43.99
N ASP A 19 -1.05 13.20 -44.29
CA ASP A 19 0.11 13.13 -43.40
C ASP A 19 -0.05 13.98 -42.14
N SER A 20 -0.67 15.17 -42.24
CA SER A 20 -0.97 15.99 -41.05
C SER A 20 -1.98 15.33 -40.10
N ARG A 21 -2.95 14.58 -40.63
CA ARG A 21 -3.91 13.80 -39.83
C ARG A 21 -3.24 12.63 -39.14
N LYS A 22 -2.39 11.87 -39.84
CA LYS A 22 -1.59 10.79 -39.25
C LYS A 22 -0.65 11.30 -38.16
N LEU A 23 -0.04 12.47 -38.37
CA LEU A 23 0.88 13.07 -37.39
C LEU A 23 0.13 13.51 -36.12
N LYS A 24 -1.05 14.12 -36.25
CA LYS A 24 -1.91 14.45 -35.10
C LYS A 24 -2.41 13.21 -34.35
N ASP A 25 -2.76 12.14 -35.06
CA ASP A 25 -3.12 10.85 -34.43
C ASP A 25 -1.94 10.28 -33.64
N LEU A 26 -0.74 10.26 -34.24
CA LEU A 26 0.49 9.84 -33.56
C LEU A 26 0.78 10.68 -32.32
N GLU A 27 0.67 12.00 -32.40
CA GLU A 27 0.87 12.93 -31.28
C GLU A 27 -0.13 12.66 -30.15
N SER A 28 -1.42 12.47 -30.49
CA SER A 28 -2.46 12.12 -29.51
C SER A 28 -2.18 10.78 -28.83
N ARG A 29 -1.73 9.77 -29.59
CA ARG A 29 -1.37 8.46 -29.05
C ARG A 29 -0.15 8.52 -28.14
N ILE A 30 0.87 9.30 -28.50
CA ILE A 30 2.06 9.52 -27.67
C ILE A 30 1.65 10.19 -26.35
N SER A 31 0.88 11.27 -26.42
CA SER A 31 0.40 11.98 -25.22
C SER A 31 -0.43 11.07 -24.30
N ASN A 32 -1.28 10.21 -24.88
CA ASN A 32 -2.04 9.23 -24.09
C ASN A 32 -1.13 8.22 -23.38
N ILE A 33 -0.11 7.69 -24.08
CA ILE A 33 0.87 6.75 -23.50
C ILE A 33 1.67 7.43 -22.38
N GLU A 34 2.10 8.68 -22.57
CA GLU A 34 2.82 9.45 -21.55
C GLU A 34 1.97 9.64 -20.29
N ASN A 35 0.69 9.97 -20.46
CA ASN A 35 -0.24 10.11 -19.34
C ASN A 35 -0.46 8.78 -18.60
N GLN A 36 -0.65 7.67 -19.34
CA GLN A 36 -0.78 6.33 -18.75
C GLN A 36 0.48 5.94 -17.97
N ASN A 37 1.67 6.18 -18.52
CA ASN A 37 2.93 5.92 -17.85
C ASN A 37 3.09 6.74 -16.56
N LYS A 38 2.66 8.00 -16.57
CA LYS A 38 2.66 8.83 -15.36
C LYS A 38 1.76 8.24 -14.27
N ILE A 39 0.52 7.86 -14.61
CA ILE A 39 -0.43 7.23 -13.68
C ILE A 39 0.15 5.95 -13.09
N LEU A 40 0.77 5.10 -13.93
CA LEU A 40 1.40 3.85 -13.49
C LEU A 40 2.58 4.12 -12.55
N SER A 41 3.45 5.08 -12.89
CA SER A 41 4.57 5.49 -12.04
C SER A 41 4.08 5.99 -10.68
N ASP A 42 3.07 6.85 -10.66
CA ASP A 42 2.53 7.41 -9.42
C ASP A 42 1.84 6.34 -8.57
N SER A 43 1.12 5.41 -9.20
CA SER A 43 0.53 4.25 -8.55
C SER A 43 1.59 3.32 -7.95
N LEU A 44 2.69 3.07 -8.66
CA LEU A 44 3.81 2.28 -8.15
C LEU A 44 4.50 2.96 -6.96
N LYS A 45 4.67 4.29 -7.01
CA LYS A 45 5.23 5.07 -5.90
C LYS A 45 4.34 4.99 -4.67
N SER A 46 3.03 5.18 -4.82
CA SER A 46 2.04 5.05 -3.73
C SER A 46 2.07 3.63 -3.15
N LEU A 47 2.00 2.59 -3.98
CA LEU A 47 2.09 1.19 -3.53
C LEU A 47 3.36 0.94 -2.70
N ASN A 48 4.51 1.44 -3.17
CA ASN A 48 5.76 1.24 -2.46
C ASN A 48 5.82 1.99 -1.12
N ALA A 49 5.31 3.22 -1.07
CA ALA A 49 5.33 4.06 0.13
C ALA A 49 4.28 3.65 1.18
N GLU A 50 3.08 3.27 0.75
CA GLU A 50 1.94 3.00 1.63
C GLU A 50 1.81 1.53 2.02
N PHE A 51 2.34 0.60 1.22
CA PHE A 51 2.22 -0.84 1.47
C PHE A 51 3.56 -1.55 1.64
N LEU A 52 4.47 -1.48 0.68
CA LEU A 52 5.68 -2.32 0.70
C LEU A 52 6.69 -1.91 1.78
N LYS A 53 7.04 -0.63 1.87
CA LYS A 53 7.97 -0.15 2.91
C LYS A 53 7.42 -0.35 4.32
N PRO A 54 6.16 0.03 4.63
CA PRO A 54 5.61 -0.20 5.96
C PRO A 54 5.43 -1.68 6.27
N PHE A 55 5.09 -2.53 5.28
CA PHE A 55 5.03 -3.99 5.47
C PHE A 55 6.37 -4.55 5.92
N LYS A 56 7.47 -4.20 5.24
CA LYS A 56 8.80 -4.69 5.61
C LYS A 56 9.21 -4.26 7.02
N ALA A 57 8.86 -3.03 7.42
CA ALA A 57 9.07 -2.57 8.78
C ALA A 57 8.23 -3.39 9.78
N TYR A 58 6.94 -3.58 9.48
CA TYR A 58 6.01 -4.37 10.31
C TYR A 58 6.48 -5.83 10.46
N GLU A 59 6.83 -6.48 9.36
CA GLU A 59 7.34 -7.86 9.32
C GLU A 59 8.57 -8.02 10.21
N LYS A 60 9.51 -7.07 10.13
CA LYS A 60 10.69 -7.06 11.00
C LYS A 60 10.29 -7.06 12.47
N ILE A 61 9.38 -6.18 12.88
CA ILE A 61 8.92 -6.11 14.27
C ILE A 61 8.33 -7.46 14.69
N VAL A 62 7.41 -8.02 13.90
CA VAL A 62 6.76 -9.31 14.16
C VAL A 62 7.79 -10.44 14.37
N LEU A 63 8.83 -10.49 13.53
CA LEU A 63 9.87 -11.51 13.61
C LEU A 63 10.75 -11.40 14.86
N PHE A 64 10.83 -10.23 15.49
CA PHE A 64 11.63 -10.01 16.70
C PHE A 64 10.80 -9.89 17.99
N GLU A 65 9.46 -9.87 17.90
CA GLU A 65 8.56 -9.77 19.06
C GLU A 65 8.84 -10.77 20.18
N PHE A 66 9.28 -11.99 19.84
CA PHE A 66 9.48 -13.03 20.84
C PHE A 66 10.75 -12.82 21.68
N LYS A 67 11.70 -12.02 21.18
CA LYS A 67 12.99 -11.74 21.85
C LYS A 67 12.96 -10.45 22.67
N ASN A 68 12.07 -9.54 22.31
CA ASN A 68 12.05 -8.18 22.86
C ASN A 68 11.09 -8.08 24.05
N SER A 69 11.31 -7.06 24.88
CA SER A 69 10.40 -6.75 25.99
C SER A 69 9.09 -6.11 25.48
N PRO A 70 7.97 -6.24 26.21
CA PRO A 70 6.70 -5.63 25.79
C PRO A 70 6.80 -4.13 25.50
N ASN A 71 7.59 -3.39 26.29
CA ASN A 71 7.77 -1.95 26.11
C ASN A 71 8.55 -1.64 24.83
N GLU A 72 9.58 -2.44 24.52
CA GLU A 72 10.37 -2.31 23.30
C GLU A 72 9.50 -2.61 22.07
N ILE A 73 8.72 -3.69 22.10
CA ILE A 73 7.81 -4.04 20.99
C ILE A 73 6.76 -2.93 20.78
N ILE A 74 6.19 -2.39 21.86
CA ILE A 74 5.24 -1.28 21.77
C ILE A 74 5.91 -0.06 21.13
N SER A 75 7.12 0.29 21.56
CA SER A 75 7.89 1.40 21.01
C SER A 75 8.16 1.21 19.51
N ASP A 76 8.55 0.00 19.09
CA ASP A 76 8.80 -0.31 17.68
C ASP A 76 7.54 -0.10 16.82
N TYR A 77 6.37 -0.54 17.29
CA TYR A 77 5.11 -0.30 16.61
C TYR A 77 4.70 1.18 16.61
N GLU A 78 4.97 1.92 17.69
CA GLU A 78 4.73 3.37 17.74
C GLU A 78 5.61 4.12 16.73
N TYR A 79 6.87 3.73 16.56
CA TYR A 79 7.74 4.25 15.50
C TYR A 79 7.18 3.94 14.11
N LEU A 80 6.72 2.70 13.86
CA LEU A 80 6.11 2.34 12.59
C LEU A 80 4.88 3.21 12.27
N ILE A 81 4.03 3.45 13.26
CA ILE A 81 2.83 4.30 13.10
C ILE A 81 3.22 5.75 12.80
N LYS A 82 4.28 6.25 13.44
CA LYS A 82 4.79 7.61 13.24
C LYS A 82 5.39 7.79 11.85
N ASP A 83 6.18 6.83 11.40
CA ASP A 83 6.89 6.90 10.10
C ASP A 83 5.94 6.64 8.92
N TYR A 84 4.89 5.85 9.14
CA TYR A 84 3.93 5.46 8.11
C TYR A 84 2.47 5.70 8.52
N PRO A 85 2.06 6.96 8.75
CA PRO A 85 0.78 7.31 9.37
C PRO A 85 -0.45 7.03 8.49
N ASN A 86 -0.26 6.85 7.18
CA ASN A 86 -1.32 6.53 6.21
C ASN A 86 -1.27 5.07 5.73
N SER A 87 -0.32 4.27 6.25
CA SER A 87 -0.21 2.86 5.83
C SER A 87 -1.35 2.02 6.39
N PHE A 88 -1.74 0.99 5.64
CA PHE A 88 -2.62 -0.07 6.12
C PHE A 88 -2.11 -0.69 7.44
N TRP A 89 -0.79 -0.83 7.56
CA TRP A 89 -0.10 -1.45 8.69
C TRP A 89 -0.21 -0.67 10.00
N LYS A 90 -0.59 0.61 9.96
CA LYS A 90 -0.91 1.39 11.16
C LYS A 90 -2.05 0.76 11.96
N HIS A 91 -3.10 0.29 11.30
CA HIS A 91 -4.27 -0.29 11.98
C HIS A 91 -3.90 -1.59 12.69
N GLU A 92 -3.17 -2.46 12.00
CA GLU A 92 -2.70 -3.73 12.56
C GLU A 92 -1.66 -3.51 13.69
N ALA A 93 -0.77 -2.53 13.54
CA ALA A 93 0.17 -2.14 14.60
C ALA A 93 -0.56 -1.67 15.88
N LYS A 94 -1.63 -0.86 15.75
CA LYS A 94 -2.44 -0.45 16.91
C LYS A 94 -3.08 -1.64 17.63
N LYS A 95 -3.69 -2.56 16.88
CA LYS A 95 -4.27 -3.79 17.46
C LYS A 95 -3.22 -4.63 18.17
N ARG A 96 -2.03 -4.78 17.57
CA ARG A 96 -0.90 -5.50 18.15
C ARG A 96 -0.45 -4.85 19.47
N ILE A 97 -0.29 -3.53 19.51
CA ILE A 97 0.04 -2.77 20.73
C ILE A 97 -0.99 -3.04 21.83
N GLU A 98 -2.29 -2.96 21.53
CA GLU A 98 -3.35 -3.24 22.51
C GLU A 98 -3.27 -4.66 23.04
N ASN A 99 -3.06 -5.64 22.14
CA ASN A 99 -2.87 -7.03 22.53
C ASN A 99 -1.68 -7.17 23.49
N ILE A 100 -0.50 -6.64 23.13
CA ILE A 100 0.72 -6.68 23.94
C ILE A 100 0.47 -6.04 25.31
N LYS A 101 -0.20 -4.89 25.38
CA LYS A 101 -0.58 -4.24 26.64
C LYS A 101 -1.46 -5.13 27.53
N LYS A 102 -2.42 -5.86 26.94
CA LYS A 102 -3.28 -6.82 27.67
C LYS A 102 -2.52 -8.03 28.18
N ARG A 103 -1.54 -8.53 27.42
CA ARG A 103 -0.78 -9.76 27.74
C ARG A 103 0.57 -9.51 28.45
N LYS A 104 0.95 -8.25 28.72
CA LYS A 104 2.31 -7.90 29.19
C LYS A 104 2.73 -8.63 30.48
N ASN A 105 1.78 -9.00 31.33
CA ASN A 105 1.97 -9.77 32.55
C ASN A 105 2.48 -11.21 32.31
N TYR A 106 2.32 -11.71 31.09
CA TYR A 106 2.80 -13.03 30.65
C TYR A 106 4.22 -12.99 30.10
N TRP A 107 4.89 -11.84 30.12
CA TRP A 107 6.29 -11.73 29.71
C TRP A 107 7.20 -11.55 30.93
N THR A 108 8.35 -12.20 30.90
CA THR A 108 9.42 -11.99 31.87
C THR A 108 10.78 -11.97 31.18
N GLU A 109 11.76 -11.29 31.78
CA GLU A 109 13.11 -11.19 31.21
C GLU A 109 13.83 -12.54 31.11
N LYS A 110 13.62 -13.43 32.09
CA LYS A 110 14.24 -14.75 32.13
C LYS A 110 13.68 -15.72 31.09
N ASP A 111 12.36 -15.67 30.91
CA ASP A 111 11.61 -16.74 30.26
C ASP A 111 10.87 -16.30 28.99
N GLY A 112 10.89 -15.01 28.67
CA GLY A 112 10.13 -14.42 27.57
C GLY A 112 8.61 -14.54 27.78
N TRP A 113 7.88 -14.69 26.69
CA TRP A 113 6.43 -14.89 26.67
C TRP A 113 6.05 -16.30 27.17
N LYS A 114 5.32 -16.39 28.28
CA LYS A 114 4.79 -17.65 28.83
C LYS A 114 3.32 -17.52 29.22
N LEU A 115 2.52 -18.48 28.76
CA LEU A 115 1.13 -18.61 29.19
C LEU A 115 1.04 -18.86 30.72
N PRO A 116 -0.04 -18.41 31.37
CA PRO A 116 -0.25 -18.68 32.78
C PRO A 116 -0.35 -20.18 33.03
N LYS A 117 0.34 -20.67 34.08
CA LYS A 117 0.36 -22.12 34.42
C LYS A 117 -1.00 -22.68 34.81
N LYS A 118 -1.91 -21.82 35.30
CA LYS A 118 -3.31 -22.14 35.59
C LYS A 118 -4.14 -20.98 35.04
N PRO A 119 -4.58 -21.03 33.77
CA PRO A 119 -5.43 -19.98 33.25
C PRO A 119 -6.75 -20.00 34.04
N GLU A 120 -7.10 -18.89 34.68
CA GLU A 120 -8.47 -18.71 35.13
C GLU A 120 -9.36 -18.70 33.87
N LYS A 121 -10.44 -19.48 33.87
CA LYS A 121 -11.35 -19.63 32.70
C LYS A 121 -11.82 -18.27 32.14
N THR A 122 -11.86 -17.25 32.98
CA THR A 122 -12.21 -15.86 32.71
C THR A 122 -11.15 -15.09 31.90
N GLU A 123 -9.86 -15.42 32.00
CA GLU A 123 -8.80 -14.72 31.26
C GLU A 123 -8.68 -15.18 29.80
N LEU A 124 -8.87 -16.48 29.54
CA LEU A 124 -8.88 -17.02 28.17
C LEU A 124 -10.08 -16.49 27.36
N ILE A 125 -11.24 -16.30 28.01
CA ILE A 125 -12.44 -15.75 27.36
C ILE A 125 -12.30 -14.25 27.10
N LYS A 126 -11.64 -13.48 27.98
CA LYS A 126 -11.35 -12.04 27.76
C LYS A 126 -10.35 -11.77 26.64
N ILE A 127 -9.42 -12.70 26.38
CA ILE A 127 -8.47 -12.59 25.27
C ILE A 127 -9.16 -12.86 23.92
N ILE A 128 -10.22 -13.67 23.92
CA ILE A 128 -10.99 -14.08 22.75
C ILE A 128 -12.38 -13.44 22.79
N GLU A 129 -12.52 -12.19 23.24
CA GLU A 129 -13.75 -11.46 22.93
C GLU A 129 -13.71 -11.16 21.42
N PRO A 130 -14.56 -11.81 20.61
CA PRO A 130 -14.65 -11.44 19.21
C PRO A 130 -15.11 -9.99 19.18
N MET A 131 -14.33 -9.14 18.52
CA MET A 131 -14.77 -7.80 18.21
C MET A 131 -16.04 -7.97 17.36
N VAL A 132 -17.21 -7.72 17.94
CA VAL A 132 -18.48 -7.80 17.22
C VAL A 132 -18.48 -6.64 16.24
N ILE A 133 -18.00 -6.90 15.02
CA ILE A 133 -18.12 -5.95 13.92
C ILE A 133 -19.58 -5.99 13.51
N SER A 134 -20.36 -5.04 14.02
CA SER A 134 -21.68 -4.75 13.47
C SER A 134 -21.48 -4.14 12.09
N CYS A 135 -21.66 -4.95 11.04
CA CYS A 135 -21.82 -4.46 9.68
C CYS A 135 -23.30 -4.14 9.49
N PRO A 136 -23.72 -2.86 9.42
CA PRO A 136 -25.10 -2.54 9.12
C PRO A 136 -25.41 -2.96 7.67
N GLY A 137 -26.26 -3.97 7.50
CA GLY A 137 -26.80 -4.38 6.21
C GLY A 137 -26.45 -5.79 5.70
N CYS A 138 -25.90 -6.68 6.53
CA CYS A 138 -25.82 -8.12 6.23
C CYS A 138 -26.88 -8.92 7.00
#